data_AF-A0ABD4WZ10-F1
#
_entry.id   AF-A0ABD4WZ10-F1
#
_cell.length_a   1.000
_cell.length_b   1.000
_cell.length_c   1.000
_cell.angle_alpha   90.00
_cell.angle_beta   90.00
_cell.angle_gamma   90.00
#
_symmetry.space_group_name_H-M   'P 1'
#
loop_
_entity.id
_entity.type
_entity.pdbx_description
1 polymer ?
#
loop_
_entity_poly.entity_id
_entity_poly.type
_entity_poly.pdbx_seq_one_letter_code
_entity_poly.pdbx_strand_id
1 'polypeptide(L)' 'MILYTMMPQELIFQQSYHQEQSQPKLINHNGIPVIVEENEQRQQQIVRILSTNPQDYLNENYYPGQILS' A
#
# COMPACT_ATOMS: atom_id res chain seq x y z
N MET A 1 35.97 -3.19 18.05
CA MET A 1 35.81 -4.61 17.66
C MET A 1 34.38 -4.78 17.19
N ILE A 2 34.15 -5.17 15.93
CA ILE A 2 32.80 -5.39 15.39
C ILE A 2 32.57 -6.90 15.36
N LEU A 3 31.56 -7.38 16.09
CA LEU A 3 31.09 -8.77 15.98
C LEU A 3 30.14 -8.87 14.78
N TYR A 4 30.44 -9.75 13.84
CA TYR A 4 29.55 -10.11 12.73
C TYR A 4 28.84 -11.42 13.08
N THR A 5 27.71 -11.34 13.78
CA THR A 5 26.87 -12.50 14.07
C THR A 5 25.79 -12.64 13.01
N MET A 6 25.64 -13.84 12.46
CA MET A 6 24.52 -14.14 11.57
C MET A 6 23.22 -14.09 12.38
N MET A 7 22.42 -13.05 12.14
CA MET A 7 21.07 -12.94 12.69
C MET A 7 20.12 -13.67 11.74
N PRO A 8 19.40 -14.71 12.21
CA PRO A 8 18.37 -15.39 11.44
C PRO A 8 17.37 -14.38 10.86
N GLN A 9 17.01 -14.58 9.59
CA GLN A 9 16.10 -13.66 8.89
C GLN A 9 14.74 -13.56 9.59
N GLU A 10 14.31 -14.63 10.23
CA GLU A 10 13.05 -14.75 10.98
C GLU A 10 13.02 -13.89 12.25
N LEU A 11 14.18 -13.58 12.83
CA LEU A 11 14.29 -12.68 13.99
C LEU A 11 14.33 -11.20 13.58
N ILE A 12 14.85 -10.92 12.38
CA ILE A 12 14.91 -9.57 11.80
C ILE A 12 13.54 -9.19 11.26
N PHE A 13 12.95 -10.08 10.48
CA PHE A 13 11.61 -9.98 9.95
C PHE A 13 10.79 -11.00 10.72
N GLN A 14 10.38 -10.60 11.93
CA GLN A 14 9.30 -11.26 12.65
C GLN A 14 8.21 -11.46 11.62
N GLN A 15 8.03 -12.70 11.16
CA GLN A 15 7.04 -13.02 10.14
C GLN A 15 5.77 -12.29 10.55
N SER A 16 5.24 -11.45 9.67
CA SER A 16 4.01 -10.70 9.86
C SER A 16 2.87 -11.72 10.03
N TYR A 17 2.83 -12.35 11.20
CA TYR A 17 1.98 -13.48 11.58
C TYR A 17 0.52 -13.05 11.77
N HIS A 18 0.26 -11.75 11.66
CA HIS A 18 -1.08 -11.20 11.60
C HIS A 18 -1.33 -10.71 10.18
N GLN A 19 -1.63 -11.66 9.29
CA GLN A 19 -2.20 -11.46 7.97
C GLN A 19 -3.66 -10.93 8.06
N GLU A 20 -3.87 -9.88 8.83
CA GLU A 20 -4.99 -8.95 8.68
C GLU A 20 -4.48 -7.59 8.19
N GLN A 21 -3.28 -7.54 7.60
CA GLN A 21 -2.90 -6.41 6.78
C GLN A 21 -3.78 -6.45 5.54
N SER A 22 -4.72 -5.51 5.46
CA SER A 22 -5.61 -5.31 4.31
C SER A 22 -4.83 -5.48 3.03
N GLN A 23 -5.18 -6.51 2.26
CA GLN A 23 -4.38 -6.86 1.09
C GLN A 23 -4.52 -5.74 0.06
N PRO A 24 -3.40 -5.14 -0.38
CA PRO A 24 -3.44 -4.13 -1.42
C PRO A 24 -4.04 -4.74 -2.70
N LYS A 25 -5.14 -4.16 -3.16
CA LYS A 25 -5.83 -4.54 -4.40
C LYS A 25 -5.49 -3.52 -5.47
N LEU A 26 -5.12 -4.00 -6.65
CA LEU A 26 -4.99 -3.17 -7.84
C LEU A 26 -6.36 -3.02 -8.48
N ILE A 27 -6.82 -1.78 -8.62
CA ILE A 27 -8.08 -1.44 -9.30
C ILE A 27 -7.81 -0.40 -10.39
N ASN A 28 -8.73 -0.31 -11.34
CA ASN A 28 -8.76 0.76 -12.31
C ASN A 28 -9.97 1.65 -12.01
N HIS A 29 -9.70 2.88 -11.56
CA HIS A 29 -10.75 3.85 -11.22
C HIS A 29 -10.67 5.02 -12.20
N ASN A 30 -11.73 5.23 -12.99
CA ASN A 30 -11.82 6.23 -14.06
C ASN A 30 -10.64 6.21 -15.07
N GLY A 31 -10.11 5.03 -15.38
CA GLY A 31 -8.97 4.88 -16.30
C GLY A 31 -7.61 5.01 -15.62
N ILE A 32 -7.56 5.33 -14.32
CA ILE A 32 -6.33 5.49 -13.54
C ILE A 32 -6.10 4.21 -12.73
N PRO A 33 -5.00 3.47 -12.99
CA PRO A 33 -4.66 2.31 -12.17
C PRO A 33 -4.15 2.77 -10.79
N VAL A 34 -4.78 2.28 -9.74
CA VAL A 34 -4.44 2.61 -8.34
C VAL A 34 -4.43 1.35 -7.48
N ILE A 35 -3.58 1.35 -6.45
CA ILE A 35 -3.57 0.37 -5.38
C ILE A 35 -4.43 0.90 -4.25
N VAL A 36 -5.38 0.08 -3.79
CA VAL A 36 -6.26 0.39 -2.66
C VAL A 36 -6.14 -0.67 -1.58
N GLU A 37 -6.35 -0.26 -0.34
CA GLU A 37 -6.50 -1.15 0.80
C GLU A 37 -7.86 -0.89 1.47
N GLU A 38 -8.44 -1.93 2.07
CA GLU A 38 -9.64 -1.76 2.89
C GLU A 38 -9.25 -1.20 4.25
N ASN A 39 -9.79 -0.03 4.60
CA ASN A 39 -9.60 0.51 5.95
C ASN A 39 -10.52 -0.24 6.96
N GLU A 40 -10.39 0.03 8.27
CA GLU A 40 -11.19 -0.61 9.33
C GLU A 40 -12.71 -0.50 9.09
N GLN A 41 -13.14 0.55 8.38
CA GLN A 41 -14.54 0.78 7.99
C GLN A 41 -14.97 0.06 6.69
N ARG A 42 -14.17 -0.87 6.15
CA ARG A 42 -14.36 -1.54 4.85
C ARG A 42 -14.46 -0.60 3.64
N GLN A 43 -13.87 0.58 3.78
CA GLN A 43 -13.80 1.57 2.71
C GLN A 43 -12.50 1.39 1.93
N GLN A 44 -12.57 1.58 0.61
CA GLN A 44 -11.40 1.47 -0.26
C GLN A 44 -10.60 2.76 -0.18
N GLN A 45 -9.42 2.68 0.45
CA GLN A 45 -8.51 3.80 0.56
C GLN A 45 -7.36 3.65 -0.43
N ILE A 46 -7.06 4.69 -1.18
CA ILE A 46 -5.93 4.72 -2.11
C ILE A 46 -4.62 4.69 -1.32
N VAL A 47 -3.77 3.71 -1.62
CA VAL A 47 -2.41 3.61 -1.06
C VAL A 47 -1.40 4.20 -2.03
N ARG A 48 -1.59 3.96 -3.33
CA ARG A 48 -0.64 4.39 -4.36
C ARG A 48 -1.29 4.51 -5.73
N ILE A 49 -0.90 5.53 -6.47
CA ILE A 49 -1.24 5.69 -7.89
C ILE A 49 -0.18 4.97 -8.73
N LEU A 50 -0.61 4.19 -9.72
CA LEU A 50 0.27 3.46 -10.65
C LEU A 50 0.25 4.04 -12.07
N SER A 51 -0.47 5.14 -12.28
CA SER A 51 -0.47 5.82 -13.56
C SER A 51 0.92 6.37 -13.89
N THR A 52 1.23 6.43 -15.18
CA THR A 52 2.41 7.07 -15.74
C THR A 52 2.16 8.53 -16.11
N ASN A 53 0.90 8.99 -16.09
CA ASN A 53 0.53 10.36 -16.39
C ASN A 53 0.71 11.25 -15.14
N PRO A 54 1.55 12.30 -15.19
CA PRO A 54 1.75 13.19 -14.04
C PRO A 54 0.51 13.96 -13.62
N GLN A 55 -0.42 14.24 -14.55
CA GLN A 55 -1.68 14.92 -14.22
C GLN A 55 -2.53 14.12 -13.23
N ASP A 56 -2.41 12.79 -13.23
CA ASP A 56 -3.17 11.93 -12.33
C ASP A 56 -2.68 12.06 -10.87
N TYR A 57 -1.40 12.39 -10.66
CA TYR A 57 -0.84 12.70 -9.34
C TYR A 57 -1.19 14.10 -8.85
N LEU A 58 -1.55 15.00 -9.77
CA LEU A 58 -1.98 16.36 -9.45
C LEU A 58 -3.49 16.47 -9.26
N ASN A 59 -4.23 15.40 -9.53
CA ASN A 59 -5.67 15.38 -9.35
C ASN A 59 -6.00 15.22 -7.86
N GLU A 60 -6.67 16.22 -7.30
CA GLU A 60 -7.12 16.22 -5.90
C GLU A 60 -8.12 15.11 -5.59
N ASN A 61 -8.61 14.36 -6.58
CA ASN A 61 -9.45 13.18 -6.36
C ASN A 61 -8.66 11.86 -6.28
N TYR A 62 -7.33 11.93 -6.44
CA TYR A 62 -6.45 10.78 -6.39
C TYR A 62 -5.20 11.18 -5.61
N TYR A 63 -5.28 11.07 -4.29
CA TYR A 63 -4.12 11.14 -3.40
C TYR A 63 -4.05 9.90 -2.50
N PRO A 64 -2.84 9.45 -2.11
CA PRO A 64 -2.70 8.45 -1.06
C PRO A 64 -3.45 8.88 0.21
N GLY A 65 -4.32 8.03 0.73
CA GLY A 65 -5.23 8.33 1.84
C GLY A 65 -6.66 8.69 1.42
N GLN A 66 -6.91 8.95 0.14
CA GLN A 66 -8.26 9.24 -0.33
C GLN A 66 -9.14 8.00 -0.30
N ILE A 67 -10.38 8.19 0.15
CA ILE A 67 -11.41 7.16 0.17
C ILE A 67 -12.18 7.24 -1.14
N LEU A 68 -12.23 6.12 -1.85
CA LEU A 68 -13.09 5.97 -3.03
C LEU A 68 -14.52 5.70 -2.54
N SER A 69 -15.45 6.53 -3.01
CA SER A 69 -16.89 6.42 -2.73
C SER A 69 -17.63 5.83 -3.92
#